data_AF-A0A956A1F2-F1
#
_entry.id   AF-A0A956A1F2-F1
#
_cell.length_a   1.000
_cell.length_b   1.000
_cell.length_c   1.000
_cell.angle_alpha   90.00
_cell.angle_beta   90.00
_cell.angle_gamma   90.00
#
_symmetry.space_group_name_H-M   'P 1'
#
loop_
_entity.id
_entity.type
_entity.pdbx_description
1 polymer ?
#
loop_
_entity_poly.entity_id
_entity_poly.type
_entity_poly.pdbx_seq_one_letter_code
_entity_poly.pdbx_strand_id
1 'polypeptide(L)' 'MSDATAPAGARCPFIARCPMFPLFESQHVLRIYQIQFCESKFERCMRHQKASRGVMPPANLLPDGQTLTSRD' A
#
# COMPACT_ATOMS: atom_id res chain seq x y z
N MET A 1 8.69 -10.19 -22.52
CA MET A 1 7.62 -9.29 -22.05
C MET A 1 7.25 -9.82 -20.66
N SER A 2 7.53 -9.19 -19.52
CA SER A 2 7.46 -7.77 -19.19
C SER A 2 8.38 -7.48 -18.00
N ASP A 3 9.34 -6.59 -18.18
CA ASP A 3 10.17 -6.07 -17.09
C ASP A 3 9.43 -4.86 -16.51
N ALA A 4 8.63 -5.09 -15.47
CA ALA A 4 7.94 -4.03 -14.74
C ALA A 4 8.92 -3.38 -13.75
N THR A 5 10.03 -2.83 -14.26
CA THR A 5 10.89 -1.95 -13.48
C THR A 5 10.17 -0.60 -13.40
N ALA A 6 9.56 -0.27 -12.27
CA ALA A 6 8.93 1.03 -12.13
C ALA A 6 10.00 2.13 -12.17
N PRO A 7 9.73 3.27 -12.83
CA PRO A 7 10.73 4.32 -12.97
C PRO A 7 11.09 4.92 -11.60
N ALA A 8 12.36 5.29 -11.43
CA ALA A 8 12.84 6.00 -10.25
C ALA A 8 12.06 7.31 -10.08
N GLY A 9 11.28 7.42 -8.99
CA GLY A 9 10.34 8.53 -8.74
C GLY A 9 8.86 8.17 -8.93
N ALA A 10 8.54 6.92 -9.29
CA ALA A 10 7.16 6.46 -9.37
C ALA A 10 6.49 6.48 -7.99
N ARG A 11 5.21 6.85 -7.97
CA ARG A 11 4.33 6.68 -6.82
C ARG A 11 3.46 5.45 -7.05
N CYS A 12 2.97 4.85 -5.97
CA CYS A 12 1.99 3.78 -6.05
C CYS A 12 0.81 4.21 -6.96
N PRO A 13 0.51 3.50 -8.05
CA PRO A 13 -0.58 3.86 -8.98
C PRO A 13 -1.96 3.75 -8.33
N PHE A 14 -2.05 3.08 -7.18
CA PHE A 14 -3.30 2.87 -6.44
C PHE A 14 -3.44 3.79 -5.23
N ILE A 15 -2.54 4.76 -5.04
CA ILE A 15 -2.52 5.63 -3.85
C ILE A 15 -3.88 6.30 -3.59
N ALA A 16 -4.52 6.87 -4.62
CA ALA A 16 -5.79 7.57 -4.47
C ALA A 16 -6.97 6.68 -4.04
N ARG A 17 -6.86 5.36 -4.18
CA ARG A 17 -7.93 4.40 -3.91
C ARG A 17 -7.52 3.27 -2.96
N CYS A 18 -6.44 3.45 -2.21
CA CYS A 18 -5.94 2.40 -1.33
C CYS A 18 -6.93 2.18 -0.17
N PRO A 19 -7.50 0.96 0.01
CA PRO A 19 -8.50 0.72 1.04
C PRO A 19 -7.97 0.78 2.48
N MET A 20 -6.67 1.09 2.67
CA MET A 20 -6.03 1.22 3.98
C MET A 20 -6.34 2.55 4.61
N PHE A 21 -6.44 3.60 3.78
CA PHE A 21 -6.43 4.98 4.25
C PHE A 21 -7.64 5.32 5.12
N PRO A 22 -8.86 4.81 4.83
CA PRO A 22 -10.00 5.01 5.71
C PRO A 22 -9.85 4.40 7.11
N LEU A 23 -8.88 3.49 7.33
CA LEU A 23 -8.63 2.89 8.66
C LEU A 23 -7.79 3.78 9.57
N PHE A 24 -7.14 4.81 9.04
CA PHE A 24 -6.34 5.72 9.85
C PHE A 24 -7.21 6.85 10.40
N GLU A 25 -7.31 6.93 11.72
CA GLU A 25 -7.94 8.08 12.39
C GLU A 25 -7.08 9.35 12.28
N SER A 26 -5.74 9.19 12.23
CA SER A 26 -4.80 10.30 12.15
C SER A 26 -4.25 10.51 10.74
N GLN A 27 -4.49 11.70 10.18
CA GLN A 27 -3.93 12.11 8.89
C GLN A 27 -2.40 12.17 8.89
N HIS A 28 -1.77 12.47 10.04
CA HIS A 28 -0.31 12.48 10.16
C HIS A 28 0.27 11.07 10.03
N VAL A 29 -0.34 10.10 10.72
CA VAL A 29 0.06 8.69 10.62
C VAL A 29 -0.14 8.18 9.19
N LEU A 30 -1.28 8.51 8.56
CA LEU A 30 -1.53 8.20 7.16
C LEU A 30 -0.44 8.76 6.24
N ARG A 31 0.00 10.01 6.45
CA ARG A 31 1.05 10.64 5.64
C ARG A 31 2.39 9.91 5.76
N ILE A 32 2.77 9.47 6.96
CA ILE A 32 4.00 8.68 7.17
C ILE A 32 3.95 7.39 6.34
N TYR A 33 2.83 6.68 6.39
CA TYR A 33 2.62 5.46 5.60
C TYR A 33 2.69 5.72 4.09
N GLN A 34 2.10 6.83 3.61
CA GLN A 34 2.18 7.22 2.20
C GLN A 34 3.62 7.49 1.77
N ILE A 35 4.39 8.24 2.55
CA ILE A 35 5.80 8.52 2.25
C ILE A 35 6.60 7.22 2.19
N GLN A 36 6.45 6.36 3.20
CA GLN A 36 7.24 5.13 3.33
C GLN A 36 6.88 4.09 2.26
N PHE A 37 5.60 3.86 2.02
CA PHE A 37 5.14 2.73 1.20
C PHE A 37 4.53 3.13 -0.13
N CYS A 38 4.12 4.37 -0.33
CA CYS A 38 3.52 4.81 -1.59
C CYS A 38 4.48 5.65 -2.44
N GLU A 39 5.33 6.46 -1.82
CA GLU A 39 6.26 7.37 -2.52
C GLU A 39 7.70 6.87 -2.57
N SER A 40 8.09 5.93 -1.70
CA SER A 40 9.46 5.38 -1.67
C SER A 40 9.55 3.96 -2.25
N LYS A 41 8.89 2.97 -1.62
CA LYS A 41 9.08 1.54 -1.94
C LYS A 41 7.77 0.79 -2.17
N PHE A 42 6.90 1.32 -3.04
CA PHE A 42 5.58 0.71 -3.27
C PHE A 42 5.63 -0.67 -3.92
N GLU A 43 6.70 -1.02 -4.63
CA GLU A 43 6.91 -2.39 -5.14
C GLU A 43 6.99 -3.43 -4.01
N ARG A 44 7.50 -3.01 -2.84
CA ARG A 44 7.57 -3.86 -1.63
C ARG A 44 6.27 -3.88 -0.84
N CYS A 45 5.32 -3.01 -1.17
CA CYS A 45 4.02 -2.97 -0.50
C CYS A 45 3.17 -4.17 -0.94
N MET A 46 2.86 -5.06 -0.01
CA MET A 46 2.04 -6.25 -0.28
C MET A 46 0.64 -5.90 -0.81
N ARG A 47 0.11 -4.74 -0.40
CA ARG A 47 -1.17 -4.23 -0.94
C ARG A 47 -1.04 -3.83 -2.41
N HIS A 48 0.05 -3.18 -2.80
CA HIS A 48 0.31 -2.85 -4.21
C HIS A 48 0.49 -4.11 -5.05
N GLN A 49 1.23 -5.11 -4.56
CA GLN A 49 1.43 -6.38 -5.26
C GLN A 49 0.14 -7.16 -5.50
N LYS A 50 -0.82 -7.11 -4.58
CA LYS A 50 -2.16 -7.69 -4.79
C LYS A 50 -2.96 -6.89 -5.82
N ALA A 51 -3.00 -5.57 -5.66
CA ALA A 51 -3.75 -4.69 -6.55
C ALA A 51 -3.22 -4.73 -8.00
N SER A 52 -1.91 -4.85 -8.21
CA SER A 52 -1.31 -4.98 -9.54
C SER A 52 -1.67 -6.30 -10.23
N ARG A 53 -2.09 -7.32 -9.47
CA ARG A 53 -2.61 -8.59 -9.97
C ARG A 53 -4.14 -8.58 -10.13
N GLY A 54 -4.79 -7.43 -9.98
CA GLY A 54 -6.24 -7.30 -10.05
C GLY A 54 -6.99 -7.78 -8.80
N VAL A 55 -6.28 -8.09 -7.71
CA VAL A 55 -6.88 -8.54 -6.45
C VAL A 55 -7.03 -7.37 -5.50
N MET A 56 -8.26 -7.08 -5.06
CA MET A 56 -8.51 -6.06 -4.05
C MET A 56 -7.83 -6.47 -2.72
N PRO A 57 -6.92 -5.66 -2.15
CA PRO A 57 -6.29 -5.99 -0.88
C PRO A 57 -7.32 -5.97 0.26
N PRO A 58 -7.27 -6.93 1.20
CA PRO A 58 -8.08 -6.89 2.42
C PRO A 58 -7.85 -5.58 3.18
N ALA A 59 -8.90 -5.07 3.84
CA ALA A 59 -8.80 -3.83 4.61
C ALA A 59 -7.70 -3.92 5.68
N ASN A 60 -7.70 -5.03 6.43
CA ASN A 60 -6.77 -5.30 7.53
C ASN A 60 -5.34 -5.66 7.10
N LEU A 61 -5.05 -5.80 5.81
CA LEU A 61 -3.71 -6.10 5.33
C LEU A 61 -2.82 -4.85 5.38
N LEU A 62 -1.73 -4.91 6.14
CA LEU A 62 -0.71 -3.86 6.21
C LEU A 62 0.26 -3.92 5.01
N PRO A 63 1.01 -2.84 4.75
CA PRO A 63 1.94 -2.78 3.61
C PRO A 63 3.09 -3.79 3.68
N ASP A 64 3.50 -4.18 4.87
CA ASP A 64 4.56 -5.16 5.14
C ASP A 64 4.08 -6.62 5.02
N GLY A 65 2.78 -6.84 4.82
CA GLY A 65 2.18 -8.17 4.72
C GLY A 65 1.60 -8.70 6.04
N GLN A 66 1.79 -7.99 7.15
CA GLN A 66 1.11 -8.32 8.39
C GLN A 66 -0.38 -7.98 8.28
N THR A 67 -1.21 -8.64 9.07
CA THR A 67 -2.64 -8.30 9.18
C THR A 67 -2.88 -7.68 10.54
N LEU A 68 -3.68 -6.61 10.58
CA LEU A 68 -4.31 -6.14 11.82
C LEU A 68 -5.19 -7.30 12.33
N THR A 69 -4.64 -8.08 13.25
CA THR A 69 -5.42 -9.01 14.05
C THR A 69 -6.04 -8.16 15.16
N SER A 70 -7.37 -8.06 15.19
CA SER A 70 -8.00 -7.62 16.43
C SER A 70 -7.64 -8.67 17.47
N ARG A 71 -6.80 -8.31 18.43
CA ARG A 71 -6.75 -9.04 19.69
C ARG A 71 -8.04 -8.68 20.43
N ASP A 72 -8.89 -9.68 20.61
CA ASP A 72 -9.85 -9.72 21.71
C ASP A 72 -9.11 -9.63 23.06
#